data_AF-A0A9P2ZSY3-F1
#
_entry.id   AF-A0A9P2ZSY3-F1
#
_cell.length_a   1.000
_cell.length_b   1.000
_cell.length_c   1.000
_cell.angle_alpha   90.00
_cell.angle_beta   90.00
_cell.angle_gamma   90.00
#
_symmetry.space_group_name_H-M   'P 1'
#
loop_
_entity.id
_entity.type
_entity.pdbx_description
1 polymer ?
#
loop_
_entity_poly.entity_id
_entity_poly.type
_entity_poly.pdbx_seq_one_letter_code
_entity_poly.pdbx_strand_id
1 'polypeptide(L)'
;MASELPKTYKAALQRTKGEPFELVNLPLEMPDSGQVLIKVLACGVCHSDSVVKDGLMPVLPRVPGHGAWHGYQCGQCTSCRKGDFVTCRSQQINGITKDGGYAEYCMLWANAAVRLPPDIDPVEAAPLLCAGVTTHRGLLGIGAKPGSVVAVQGIGGLGHLAIQYAVKMGYEVVALSGSEAKRDMAATLGAQHYISGTTQQQARGTRFQIIGPMLEGLAVDGTILLLAVTNTLTVNPLPMILKRLSIKGHQVGSEYESERAVEFAVAQGVKCYVEKFSLDQVNEAYEHMITNKARFRAVLVPGGAWTPFMCFAPFGDAVFDSLEEQRIASSFRPDTKVTLLKNHGALCFGLLSIDEAAWWQITYKMSFRTGGAALPNGGAGVADDECASTKLEFGTADMGWFCMAELKLRLIRAIAAAPLAVALACIVGSLYQMHMGTSGLGKGLKAID
;
A
#
# COMPACT_ATOMS: atom_id res chain seq x y z
N MET A 1 -16.04 -5.60 -21.46
CA MET A 1 -15.97 -7.04 -21.79
C MET A 1 -14.88 -7.67 -20.92
N ALA A 2 -15.12 -8.83 -20.31
CA ALA A 2 -14.07 -9.52 -19.55
C ALA A 2 -13.05 -10.09 -20.55
N SER A 3 -11.78 -9.70 -20.44
CA SER A 3 -10.70 -10.31 -21.23
C SER A 3 -10.65 -11.80 -20.93
N GLU A 4 -10.65 -12.65 -21.97
CA GLU A 4 -10.47 -14.09 -21.80
C GLU A 4 -9.15 -14.37 -21.08
N LEU A 5 -9.18 -15.26 -20.09
CA LEU A 5 -7.99 -15.69 -19.36
C LEU A 5 -7.04 -16.47 -20.30
N PRO A 6 -5.70 -16.32 -20.15
CA PRO A 6 -4.76 -17.05 -20.99
C PRO A 6 -4.79 -18.55 -20.67
N LYS A 7 -4.48 -19.40 -21.67
CA LYS A 7 -4.38 -20.86 -21.47
C LYS A 7 -3.15 -21.29 -20.68
N THR A 8 -2.09 -20.49 -20.73
CA THR A 8 -0.81 -20.72 -20.06
C THR A 8 -0.27 -19.41 -19.51
N TYR A 9 0.58 -19.48 -18.50
CA TYR A 9 1.24 -18.32 -17.93
C TYR A 9 2.69 -18.62 -17.55
N LYS A 10 3.50 -17.56 -17.48
CA LYS A 10 4.93 -17.65 -17.14
C LYS A 10 5.13 -17.75 -15.63
N ALA A 11 6.01 -18.64 -15.21
CA ALA A 11 6.39 -18.85 -13.82
C ALA A 11 7.88 -19.19 -13.68
N ALA A 12 8.46 -18.90 -12.52
CA ALA A 12 9.78 -19.36 -12.13
C ALA A 12 9.66 -20.63 -11.30
N LEU A 13 10.16 -21.74 -11.83
CA LEU A 13 10.08 -23.07 -11.23
C LEU A 13 11.40 -23.43 -10.55
N GLN A 14 11.34 -23.84 -9.28
CA GLN A 14 12.42 -24.58 -8.64
C GLN A 14 12.21 -26.07 -8.92
N ARG A 15 12.94 -26.63 -9.88
CA ARG A 15 12.77 -28.03 -10.29
C ARG A 15 13.47 -29.00 -9.34
N THR A 16 14.72 -28.73 -9.02
CA THR A 16 15.59 -29.58 -8.21
C THR A 16 16.28 -28.77 -7.12
N LYS A 17 16.83 -29.41 -6.09
CA LYS A 17 17.53 -28.74 -4.99
C LYS A 17 18.75 -27.97 -5.51
N GLY A 18 18.97 -26.75 -5.01
CA GLY A 18 20.16 -25.94 -5.26
C GLY A 18 20.23 -25.22 -6.61
N GLU A 19 19.57 -25.75 -7.64
CA GLU A 19 19.64 -25.19 -9.00
C GLU A 19 18.98 -23.80 -9.11
N PRO A 20 19.38 -22.95 -10.08
CA PRO A 20 18.67 -21.70 -10.39
C PRO A 20 17.18 -21.92 -10.69
N PHE A 21 16.37 -20.88 -10.53
CA PHE A 21 14.97 -20.93 -10.93
C PHE A 21 14.86 -20.94 -12.46
N GLU A 22 14.08 -21.88 -12.98
CA GLU A 22 13.83 -22.07 -14.42
C GLU A 22 12.55 -21.32 -14.83
N LEU A 23 12.60 -20.49 -15.87
CA LEU A 23 11.39 -19.87 -16.40
C LEU A 23 10.65 -20.87 -17.31
N VAL A 24 9.40 -21.14 -16.96
CA VAL A 24 8.54 -22.10 -17.64
C VAL A 24 7.18 -21.48 -17.95
N ASN A 25 6.46 -22.07 -18.91
CA ASN A 25 5.04 -21.78 -19.11
C ASN A 25 4.22 -22.92 -18.51
N LEU A 26 3.35 -22.60 -17.55
CA LEU A 26 2.46 -23.54 -16.89
C LEU A 26 1.03 -23.40 -17.44
N PRO A 27 0.25 -24.48 -17.51
CA PRO A 27 -1.17 -24.38 -17.83
C PRO A 27 -1.90 -23.57 -16.75
N LEU A 28 -2.84 -22.72 -17.18
CA LEU A 28 -3.72 -22.00 -16.26
C LEU A 28 -4.86 -22.93 -15.83
N GLU A 29 -4.95 -23.18 -14.53
CA GLU A 29 -6.02 -23.97 -13.93
C GLU A 29 -7.06 -23.04 -13.29
N MET A 30 -8.33 -23.42 -13.40
CA MET A 30 -9.42 -22.68 -12.75
C MET A 30 -9.47 -23.03 -11.25
N PRO A 31 -9.83 -22.07 -10.38
CA PRO A 31 -9.86 -22.29 -8.94
C PRO A 31 -10.91 -23.33 -8.55
N ASP A 32 -10.53 -24.21 -7.62
CA ASP A 32 -11.46 -25.10 -6.92
C ASP A 32 -12.30 -24.34 -5.89
N SER A 33 -13.27 -25.04 -5.29
CA SER A 33 -14.09 -24.49 -4.20
C SER A 33 -13.23 -23.96 -3.06
N GLY A 34 -13.42 -22.69 -2.72
CA GLY A 34 -12.69 -22.00 -1.65
C GLY A 34 -11.34 -21.44 -2.08
N GLN A 35 -10.94 -21.62 -3.33
CA GLN A 35 -9.76 -21.01 -3.91
C GLN A 35 -10.12 -19.80 -4.78
N VAL A 36 -9.14 -18.95 -5.01
CA VAL A 36 -9.21 -17.81 -5.92
C VAL A 36 -7.95 -17.77 -6.77
N LEU A 37 -8.14 -17.60 -8.07
CA LEU A 37 -7.04 -17.35 -9.00
C LEU A 37 -6.78 -15.85 -9.04
N ILE A 38 -5.54 -15.45 -8.76
CA ILE A 38 -5.12 -14.06 -8.81
C ILE A 38 -4.11 -13.82 -9.92
N LYS A 39 -4.17 -12.62 -10.51
CA LYS A 39 -3.06 -12.08 -11.30
C LYS A 39 -2.05 -11.45 -10.35
N VAL A 40 -0.79 -11.87 -10.42
CA VAL A 40 0.26 -11.37 -9.53
C VAL A 40 0.79 -10.05 -10.06
N LEU A 41 0.48 -8.97 -9.35
CA LEU A 41 0.98 -7.64 -9.67
C LEU A 41 2.42 -7.44 -9.17
N ALA A 42 2.70 -7.94 -7.96
CA ALA A 42 4.03 -7.92 -7.36
C ALA A 42 4.20 -9.08 -6.37
N CYS A 43 5.42 -9.60 -6.25
CA CYS A 43 5.76 -10.61 -5.26
C CYS A 43 7.12 -10.32 -4.62
N GLY A 44 7.17 -10.25 -3.30
CA GLY A 44 8.43 -10.07 -2.57
C GLY A 44 9.32 -11.31 -2.63
N VAL A 45 10.62 -11.10 -2.80
CA VAL A 45 11.65 -12.15 -2.65
C VAL A 45 12.04 -12.25 -1.18
N CYS A 46 12.10 -13.46 -0.63
CA CYS A 46 12.31 -13.65 0.80
C CYS A 46 13.38 -14.69 1.11
N HIS A 47 14.06 -14.51 2.24
CA HIS A 47 15.08 -15.46 2.71
C HIS A 47 14.51 -16.86 2.95
N SER A 48 13.22 -16.99 3.27
CA SER A 48 12.58 -18.31 3.41
C SER A 48 12.61 -19.14 2.13
N ASP A 49 12.76 -18.51 0.95
CA ASP A 49 12.87 -19.24 -0.32
C ASP A 49 14.12 -20.12 -0.33
N SER A 50 15.19 -19.73 0.39
CA SER A 50 16.42 -20.53 0.52
C SER A 50 16.19 -21.84 1.27
N VAL A 51 15.29 -21.87 2.26
CA VAL A 51 15.00 -23.07 3.07
C VAL A 51 14.55 -24.22 2.18
N VAL A 52 13.68 -23.94 1.22
CA VAL A 52 13.22 -24.97 0.26
C VAL A 52 14.25 -25.19 -0.84
N LYS A 53 14.89 -24.13 -1.34
CA LYS A 53 15.93 -24.24 -2.38
C LYS A 53 17.08 -25.15 -1.94
N ASP A 54 17.49 -25.05 -0.67
CA ASP A 54 18.57 -25.82 -0.05
C ASP A 54 18.10 -27.24 0.37
N GLY A 55 16.83 -27.58 0.09
CA GLY A 55 16.26 -28.90 0.32
C GLY A 55 16.09 -29.26 1.79
N LEU A 56 15.89 -28.25 2.67
CA LEU A 56 15.50 -28.49 4.06
C LEU A 56 14.01 -28.89 4.18
N MET A 57 13.23 -28.75 3.09
CA MET A 57 11.87 -29.23 2.97
C MET A 57 11.66 -30.00 1.64
N PRO A 58 11.06 -31.19 1.65
CA PRO A 58 10.93 -32.05 0.46
C PRO A 58 9.68 -31.71 -0.37
N VAL A 59 9.62 -30.51 -0.94
CA VAL A 59 8.42 -29.95 -1.60
C VAL A 59 8.67 -29.52 -3.05
N LEU A 60 9.67 -30.10 -3.71
CA LEU A 60 10.03 -29.83 -5.11
C LEU A 60 9.37 -30.84 -6.07
N PRO A 61 9.02 -30.46 -7.31
CA PRO A 61 9.16 -29.13 -7.91
C PRO A 61 8.13 -28.12 -7.40
N ARG A 62 8.44 -26.82 -7.45
CA ARG A 62 7.57 -25.75 -6.89
C ARG A 62 7.85 -24.37 -7.50
N VAL A 63 6.82 -23.56 -7.71
CA VAL A 63 6.91 -22.11 -7.93
C VAL A 63 7.10 -21.38 -6.58
N PRO A 64 8.21 -20.65 -6.33
CA PRO A 64 8.43 -19.90 -5.09
C PRO A 64 7.54 -18.65 -4.93
N GLY A 65 7.73 -17.93 -3.82
CA GLY A 65 7.10 -16.63 -3.55
C GLY A 65 5.82 -16.77 -2.74
N HIS A 66 5.88 -16.49 -1.44
CA HIS A 66 4.71 -16.66 -0.58
C HIS A 66 3.73 -15.48 -0.62
N GLY A 67 4.20 -14.26 -0.95
CA GLY A 67 3.38 -13.06 -0.75
C GLY A 67 2.99 -12.94 0.73
N ALA A 68 1.73 -13.21 1.05
CA ALA A 68 1.28 -13.45 2.42
C ALA A 68 1.70 -14.84 2.91
N TRP A 69 2.38 -14.92 4.05
CA TRP A 69 2.87 -16.19 4.57
C TRP A 69 1.75 -17.15 5.01
N HIS A 70 0.69 -16.64 5.64
CA HIS A 70 -0.49 -17.46 5.92
C HIS A 70 -1.16 -17.82 4.60
N GLY A 71 -1.11 -19.10 4.20
CA GLY A 71 -1.59 -19.55 2.89
C GLY A 71 -2.81 -20.47 2.93
N TYR A 72 -3.17 -21.02 4.10
CA TYR A 72 -4.36 -21.84 4.32
C TYR A 72 -4.54 -22.15 5.82
N GLN A 73 -5.79 -22.36 6.20
CA GLN A 73 -6.22 -22.88 7.50
C GLN A 73 -7.39 -23.85 7.36
N CYS A 74 -7.46 -24.87 8.22
CA CYS A 74 -8.49 -25.91 8.11
C CYS A 74 -9.81 -25.57 8.83
N GLY A 75 -9.84 -24.56 9.69
CA GLY A 75 -11.03 -24.17 10.46
C GLY A 75 -11.47 -25.15 11.56
N GLN A 76 -10.89 -26.35 11.62
CA GLN A 76 -11.39 -27.45 12.46
C GLN A 76 -10.45 -27.86 13.61
N CYS A 77 -9.14 -27.65 13.45
CA CYS A 77 -8.18 -28.02 14.48
C CYS A 77 -8.31 -27.13 15.73
N THR A 78 -7.72 -27.54 16.86
CA THR A 78 -7.79 -26.78 18.10
C THR A 78 -7.26 -25.35 17.96
N SER A 79 -6.18 -25.13 17.20
CA SER A 79 -5.66 -23.77 16.95
C SER A 79 -6.67 -22.94 16.16
N CYS A 80 -7.18 -23.45 15.05
CA CYS A 80 -8.21 -22.75 14.27
C CYS A 80 -9.47 -22.44 15.07
N ARG A 81 -9.97 -23.38 15.89
CA ARG A 81 -11.15 -23.16 16.73
C ARG A 81 -10.93 -22.10 17.82
N LYS A 82 -9.67 -21.78 18.14
CA LYS A 82 -9.29 -20.68 19.05
C LYS A 82 -9.01 -19.36 18.32
N GLY A 83 -9.07 -19.33 16.98
CA GLY A 83 -8.67 -18.19 16.17
C GLY A 83 -7.16 -18.07 15.93
N ASP A 84 -6.37 -19.08 16.31
CA ASP A 84 -4.94 -19.15 15.99
C ASP A 84 -4.73 -19.91 14.68
N PHE A 85 -4.86 -19.19 13.57
CA PHE A 85 -4.82 -19.75 12.22
C PHE A 85 -3.39 -20.03 11.75
N VAL A 86 -2.40 -19.31 12.28
CA VAL A 86 -0.99 -19.44 11.92
C VAL A 86 -0.33 -20.67 12.52
N THR A 87 -0.90 -21.27 13.57
CA THR A 87 -0.45 -22.58 14.11
C THR A 87 -1.40 -23.73 13.74
N CYS A 88 -2.15 -23.58 12.65
CA CYS A 88 -3.01 -24.62 12.11
C CYS A 88 -2.22 -25.92 11.86
N ARG A 89 -2.75 -27.07 12.32
CA ARG A 89 -2.11 -28.39 12.10
C ARG A 89 -2.01 -28.81 10.63
N SER A 90 -2.81 -28.20 9.77
CA SER A 90 -2.83 -28.43 8.32
C SER A 90 -2.50 -27.14 7.58
N GLN A 91 -1.69 -26.25 8.17
CA GLN A 91 -1.29 -25.00 7.54
C GLN A 91 -0.62 -25.26 6.18
N GLN A 92 -0.92 -24.39 5.23
CA GLN A 92 -0.15 -24.27 3.99
C GLN A 92 0.41 -22.87 3.87
N ILE A 93 1.51 -22.75 3.15
CA ILE A 93 2.21 -21.51 2.86
C ILE A 93 2.46 -21.49 1.36
N ASN A 94 1.93 -20.48 0.66
CA ASN A 94 2.17 -20.29 -0.78
C ASN A 94 3.67 -20.20 -1.02
N GLY A 95 4.15 -20.71 -2.15
CA GLY A 95 5.57 -20.69 -2.46
C GLY A 95 6.49 -21.39 -1.45
N ILE A 96 5.98 -22.14 -0.47
CA ILE A 96 6.75 -22.99 0.46
C ILE A 96 6.20 -24.41 0.41
N THR A 97 4.96 -24.64 0.85
CA THR A 97 4.34 -25.98 0.84
C THR A 97 3.47 -26.25 -0.38
N LYS A 98 3.21 -25.22 -1.19
CA LYS A 98 2.53 -25.26 -2.48
C LYS A 98 3.10 -24.16 -3.38
N ASP A 99 2.62 -24.06 -4.61
CA ASP A 99 3.04 -23.03 -5.56
C ASP A 99 2.72 -21.61 -5.08
N GLY A 100 3.50 -20.65 -5.57
CA GLY A 100 3.55 -19.28 -5.11
C GLY A 100 3.50 -18.22 -6.22
N GLY A 101 3.87 -17.00 -5.86
CA GLY A 101 3.73 -15.78 -6.65
C GLY A 101 4.94 -15.41 -7.51
N TYR A 102 5.96 -16.25 -7.66
CA TYR A 102 6.99 -16.05 -8.69
C TYR A 102 6.45 -16.44 -10.07
N ALA A 103 5.32 -15.86 -10.45
CA ALA A 103 4.54 -16.20 -11.63
C ALA A 103 3.60 -15.06 -11.99
N GLU A 104 3.03 -15.07 -13.19
CA GLU A 104 2.00 -14.10 -13.59
C GLU A 104 0.64 -14.36 -12.93
N TYR A 105 0.35 -15.61 -12.55
CA TYR A 105 -0.86 -16.01 -11.85
C TYR A 105 -0.53 -16.93 -10.68
N CYS A 106 -1.37 -16.91 -9.63
CA CYS A 106 -1.18 -17.72 -8.43
C CYS A 106 -2.54 -18.14 -7.85
N MET A 107 -2.60 -19.36 -7.30
CA MET A 107 -3.78 -19.90 -6.62
C MET A 107 -3.72 -19.66 -5.12
N LEU A 108 -4.67 -18.89 -4.59
CA LEU A 108 -4.79 -18.63 -3.15
C LEU A 108 -6.02 -19.32 -2.57
N TRP A 109 -5.97 -19.65 -1.29
CA TRP A 109 -7.18 -19.97 -0.55
C TRP A 109 -7.85 -18.67 -0.10
N ALA A 110 -9.16 -18.55 -0.32
CA ALA A 110 -9.92 -17.35 0.02
C ALA A 110 -9.85 -17.01 1.51
N ASN A 111 -9.77 -18.03 2.37
CA ASN A 111 -9.66 -17.88 3.83
C ASN A 111 -8.27 -17.47 4.34
N ALA A 112 -7.31 -17.27 3.44
CA ALA A 112 -5.96 -16.78 3.72
C ALA A 112 -5.60 -15.57 2.85
N ALA A 113 -6.53 -15.09 2.02
CA ALA A 113 -6.32 -13.92 1.18
C ALA A 113 -6.36 -12.64 2.03
N VAL A 114 -5.40 -11.76 1.81
CA VAL A 114 -5.28 -10.49 2.53
C VAL A 114 -5.93 -9.38 1.72
N ARG A 115 -6.86 -8.63 2.32
CA ARG A 115 -7.40 -7.42 1.67
C ARG A 115 -6.39 -6.28 1.76
N LEU A 116 -6.08 -5.68 0.62
CA LEU A 116 -5.23 -4.49 0.54
C LEU A 116 -6.09 -3.22 0.37
N PRO A 117 -5.65 -2.07 0.89
CA PRO A 117 -6.23 -0.78 0.53
C PRO A 117 -6.20 -0.57 -0.99
N PRO A 118 -7.24 0.00 -1.61
CA PRO A 118 -7.34 0.07 -3.08
C PRO A 118 -6.21 0.88 -3.73
N ASP A 119 -5.67 1.87 -3.02
CA ASP A 119 -4.69 2.84 -3.56
C ASP A 119 -3.23 2.49 -3.22
N ILE A 120 -2.97 1.37 -2.54
CA ILE A 120 -1.59 0.99 -2.21
C ILE A 120 -0.85 0.48 -3.45
N ASP A 121 0.39 0.93 -3.67
CA ASP A 121 1.25 0.35 -4.71
C ASP A 121 1.48 -1.14 -4.37
N PRO A 122 1.11 -2.08 -5.26
CA PRO A 122 1.35 -3.50 -5.03
C PRO A 122 2.82 -3.84 -4.74
N VAL A 123 3.77 -3.10 -5.33
CA VAL A 123 5.21 -3.31 -5.08
C VAL A 123 5.56 -2.93 -3.63
N GLU A 124 5.00 -1.85 -3.10
CA GLU A 124 5.21 -1.45 -1.71
C GLU A 124 4.45 -2.37 -0.74
N ALA A 125 3.29 -2.88 -1.14
CA ALA A 125 2.47 -3.78 -0.35
C ALA A 125 3.08 -5.18 -0.20
N ALA A 126 3.68 -5.72 -1.26
CA ALA A 126 4.14 -7.12 -1.28
C ALA A 126 5.11 -7.48 -0.13
N PRO A 127 6.11 -6.66 0.21
CA PRO A 127 6.95 -6.92 1.39
C PRO A 127 6.23 -6.81 2.73
N LEU A 128 5.16 -6.01 2.82
CA LEU A 128 4.39 -5.83 4.06
C LEU A 128 3.64 -7.11 4.44
N LEU A 129 3.26 -7.92 3.45
CA LEU A 129 2.57 -9.21 3.64
C LEU A 129 3.45 -10.33 4.22
N CYS A 130 4.76 -10.09 4.34
CA CYS A 130 5.68 -10.98 5.04
C CYS A 130 6.50 -10.23 6.09
N ALA A 131 7.49 -9.45 5.67
CA ALA A 131 8.39 -8.77 6.59
C ALA A 131 7.65 -7.73 7.43
N GLY A 132 6.65 -7.07 6.84
CA GLY A 132 5.80 -6.11 7.55
C GLY A 132 5.01 -6.78 8.68
N VAL A 133 4.13 -7.72 8.34
CA VAL A 133 3.31 -8.42 9.34
C VAL A 133 4.16 -9.15 10.38
N THR A 134 5.27 -9.79 10.00
CA THR A 134 6.17 -10.47 10.94
C THR A 134 6.73 -9.51 11.99
N THR A 135 7.19 -8.33 11.57
CA THR A 135 7.77 -7.34 12.50
C THR A 135 6.70 -6.61 13.30
N HIS A 136 5.61 -6.20 12.66
CA HIS A 136 4.46 -5.57 13.31
C HIS A 136 3.87 -6.48 14.38
N ARG A 137 3.52 -7.73 14.02
CA ARG A 137 2.91 -8.69 14.93
C ARG A 137 3.88 -9.14 16.01
N GLY A 138 5.15 -9.31 15.66
CA GLY A 138 6.22 -9.62 16.61
C GLY A 138 6.36 -8.55 17.70
N LEU A 139 6.38 -7.27 17.32
CA LEU A 139 6.43 -6.14 18.25
C LEU A 139 5.20 -6.08 19.16
N LEU A 140 4.01 -6.45 18.67
CA LEU A 140 2.82 -6.57 19.52
C LEU A 140 2.92 -7.78 20.47
N GLY A 141 3.50 -8.88 20.02
CA GLY A 141 3.62 -10.14 20.78
C GLY A 141 4.68 -10.11 21.88
N ILE A 142 5.63 -9.17 21.82
CA ILE A 142 6.71 -9.08 22.81
C ILE A 142 6.19 -8.66 24.19
N GLY A 143 5.11 -7.84 24.22
CA GLY A 143 4.48 -7.34 25.44
C GLY A 143 5.16 -6.11 26.06
N ALA A 144 6.02 -5.43 25.28
CA ALA A 144 6.59 -4.14 25.68
C ALA A 144 5.51 -3.06 25.78
N LYS A 145 5.70 -2.12 26.71
CA LYS A 145 4.86 -0.92 26.78
C LYS A 145 5.47 0.22 25.96
N PRO A 146 4.69 1.14 25.39
CA PRO A 146 5.24 2.38 24.85
C PRO A 146 6.21 3.05 25.83
N GLY A 147 7.30 3.62 25.32
CA GLY A 147 8.42 4.13 26.11
C GLY A 147 9.45 3.06 26.53
N SER A 148 9.18 1.77 26.29
CA SER A 148 10.20 0.72 26.44
C SER A 148 11.27 0.85 25.36
N VAL A 149 12.48 0.40 25.67
CA VAL A 149 13.59 0.38 24.70
C VAL A 149 13.57 -0.93 23.89
N VAL A 150 13.52 -0.81 22.57
CA VAL A 150 13.56 -1.94 21.63
C VAL A 150 14.82 -1.83 20.78
N ALA A 151 15.66 -2.87 20.84
CA ALA A 151 16.81 -2.99 19.97
C ALA A 151 16.49 -3.90 18.77
N VAL A 152 16.78 -3.41 17.57
CA VAL A 152 16.58 -4.13 16.31
C VAL A 152 17.94 -4.59 15.79
N GLN A 153 18.18 -5.91 15.79
CA GLN A 153 19.40 -6.48 15.23
C GLN A 153 19.31 -6.55 13.70
N GLY A 154 20.20 -5.82 13.03
CA GLY A 154 20.32 -5.83 11.58
C GLY A 154 19.39 -4.84 10.89
N ILE A 155 19.92 -4.12 9.91
CA ILE A 155 19.21 -3.12 9.12
C ILE A 155 19.17 -3.62 7.68
N GLY A 156 18.18 -4.47 7.42
CA GLY A 156 17.94 -5.16 6.15
C GLY A 156 16.43 -5.30 5.90
N GLY A 157 16.02 -6.33 5.15
CA GLY A 157 14.63 -6.49 4.72
C GLY A 157 13.59 -6.48 5.87
N LEU A 158 13.84 -7.16 6.99
CA LEU A 158 12.96 -7.08 8.17
C LEU A 158 13.29 -5.84 9.03
N GLY A 159 14.58 -5.61 9.29
CA GLY A 159 15.03 -4.58 10.23
C GLY A 159 14.55 -3.16 9.91
N HIS A 160 14.48 -2.79 8.63
CA HIS A 160 14.02 -1.44 8.25
C HIS A 160 12.53 -1.20 8.53
N LEU A 161 11.70 -2.25 8.46
CA LEU A 161 10.29 -2.17 8.85
C LEU A 161 10.16 -2.24 10.38
N ALA A 162 10.94 -3.10 11.03
CA ALA A 162 10.95 -3.21 12.49
C ALA A 162 11.31 -1.89 13.18
N ILE A 163 12.32 -1.16 12.69
CA ILE A 163 12.69 0.17 13.21
C ILE A 163 11.50 1.14 13.08
N GLN A 164 10.96 1.27 11.87
CA GLN A 164 9.86 2.20 11.61
C GLN A 164 8.62 1.88 12.45
N TYR A 165 8.21 0.61 12.50
CA TYR A 165 7.08 0.19 13.35
C TYR A 165 7.36 0.45 14.81
N ALA A 166 8.56 0.12 15.31
CA ALA A 166 8.85 0.31 16.72
C ALA A 166 8.79 1.80 17.12
N VAL A 167 9.33 2.69 16.28
CA VAL A 167 9.24 4.15 16.50
C VAL A 167 7.77 4.61 16.49
N LYS A 168 6.98 4.18 15.50
CA LYS A 168 5.57 4.56 15.35
C LYS A 168 4.66 3.96 16.43
N MET A 169 5.08 2.87 17.06
CA MET A 169 4.43 2.28 18.24
C MET A 169 4.85 2.95 19.56
N GLY A 170 5.74 3.95 19.50
CA GLY A 170 6.15 4.75 20.66
C GLY A 170 7.27 4.13 21.48
N TYR A 171 8.06 3.21 20.93
CA TYR A 171 9.26 2.70 21.59
C TYR A 171 10.45 3.64 21.41
N GLU A 172 11.40 3.57 22.34
CA GLU A 172 12.74 4.09 22.14
C GLU A 172 13.55 3.03 21.38
N VAL A 173 14.05 3.36 20.20
CA VAL A 173 14.60 2.39 19.25
C VAL A 173 16.11 2.51 19.13
N VAL A 174 16.78 1.38 19.29
CA VAL A 174 18.22 1.22 19.07
C VAL A 174 18.46 0.31 17.89
N ALA A 175 19.07 0.84 16.83
CA ALA A 175 19.46 0.03 15.68
C ALA A 175 20.87 -0.57 15.90
N LEU A 176 20.99 -1.88 15.70
CA LEU A 176 22.25 -2.60 15.84
C LEU A 176 22.73 -3.11 14.48
N SER A 177 24.00 -2.90 14.15
CA SER A 177 24.58 -3.31 12.87
C SER A 177 26.06 -3.62 12.99
N GLY A 178 26.57 -4.57 12.19
CA GLY A 178 28.01 -4.85 12.14
C GLY A 178 28.84 -3.79 11.40
N SER A 179 28.21 -2.90 10.65
CA SER A 179 28.87 -1.87 9.84
C SER A 179 28.43 -0.48 10.26
N GLU A 180 29.35 0.49 10.31
CA GLU A 180 29.05 1.90 10.59
C GLU A 180 28.27 2.57 9.44
N ALA A 181 28.42 2.07 8.20
CA ALA A 181 27.83 2.66 6.99
C ALA A 181 26.29 2.68 6.98
N LYS A 182 25.63 2.00 7.93
CA LYS A 182 24.16 1.97 8.05
C LYS A 182 23.60 2.96 9.08
N ARG A 183 24.43 3.78 9.73
CA ARG A 183 24.00 4.74 10.77
C ARG A 183 22.99 5.75 10.22
N ASP A 184 23.34 6.44 9.14
CA ASP A 184 22.48 7.49 8.57
C ASP A 184 21.15 6.93 8.09
N MET A 185 21.19 5.70 7.56
CA MET A 185 20.00 4.99 7.16
C MET A 185 19.12 4.61 8.36
N ALA A 186 19.69 4.13 9.46
CA ALA A 186 18.94 3.87 10.69
C ALA A 186 18.27 5.14 11.24
N ALA A 187 18.99 6.27 11.24
CA ALA A 187 18.46 7.57 11.65
C ALA A 187 17.31 8.02 10.72
N THR A 188 17.46 7.84 9.41
CA THR A 188 16.41 8.11 8.41
C THR A 188 15.15 7.28 8.65
N LEU A 189 15.32 6.03 9.11
CA LEU A 189 14.21 5.13 9.48
C LEU A 189 13.58 5.49 10.84
N GLY A 190 14.18 6.40 11.60
CA GLY A 190 13.67 6.93 12.87
C GLY A 190 14.33 6.38 14.13
N ALA A 191 15.35 5.52 14.02
CA ALA A 191 16.04 5.03 15.21
C ALA A 191 16.72 6.18 15.97
N GLN A 192 16.49 6.27 17.27
CA GLN A 192 17.08 7.32 18.12
C GLN A 192 18.54 7.02 18.44
N HIS A 193 18.89 5.74 18.52
CA HIS A 193 20.23 5.29 18.84
C HIS A 193 20.75 4.29 17.82
N TYR A 194 22.08 4.24 17.70
CA TYR A 194 22.75 3.33 16.79
C TYR A 194 24.05 2.81 17.40
N ILE A 195 24.20 1.49 17.41
CA ILE A 195 25.41 0.83 17.91
C ILE A 195 25.98 -0.07 16.81
N SER A 196 27.19 0.27 16.37
CA SER A 196 27.98 -0.56 15.49
C SER A 196 28.93 -1.49 16.26
N GLY A 197 29.37 -2.56 15.60
CA GLY A 197 30.39 -3.45 16.10
C GLY A 197 29.93 -4.90 16.23
N THR A 198 30.73 -5.71 16.92
CA THR A 198 30.42 -7.11 17.20
C THR A 198 29.24 -7.22 18.17
N THR A 199 28.59 -8.39 18.21
CA THR A 199 27.53 -8.71 19.17
C THR A 199 27.95 -8.38 20.61
N GLN A 200 29.21 -8.64 20.95
CA GLN A 200 29.79 -8.38 22.28
C GLN A 200 29.96 -6.89 22.57
N GLN A 201 30.27 -6.07 21.56
CA GLN A 201 30.34 -4.61 21.69
C GLN A 201 28.94 -4.00 21.81
N GLN A 202 27.99 -4.51 21.03
CA GLN A 202 26.59 -4.10 21.05
C GLN A 202 25.90 -4.40 22.39
N ALA A 203 26.30 -5.47 23.08
CA ALA A 203 25.75 -5.84 24.38
C ALA A 203 26.10 -4.90 25.55
N ARG A 204 27.09 -4.01 25.40
CA ARG A 204 27.64 -3.21 26.53
C ARG A 204 26.82 -1.96 26.89
N GLY A 205 25.81 -1.60 26.10
CA GLY A 205 24.98 -0.41 26.31
C GLY A 205 23.49 -0.71 26.54
N THR A 206 23.10 -1.10 27.76
CA THR A 206 21.76 -0.92 28.41
C THR A 206 20.44 -1.43 27.77
N ARG A 207 19.63 -2.15 28.58
CA ARG A 207 18.14 -2.18 28.72
C ARG A 207 17.19 -2.54 27.54
N PHE A 208 17.47 -3.55 26.73
CA PHE A 208 16.63 -3.82 25.55
C PHE A 208 15.57 -4.92 25.71
N GLN A 209 14.55 -4.85 24.87
CA GLN A 209 13.96 -6.03 24.23
C GLN A 209 14.56 -6.17 22.83
N ILE A 210 15.10 -7.34 22.49
CA ILE A 210 15.94 -7.50 21.29
C ILE A 210 15.21 -8.35 20.26
N ILE A 211 15.14 -7.85 19.03
CA ILE A 211 14.83 -8.69 17.87
C ILE A 211 16.16 -9.26 17.37
N GLY A 212 16.55 -10.46 17.83
CA GLY A 212 17.85 -11.09 17.55
C GLY A 212 18.49 -11.85 18.75
N PRO A 213 19.54 -12.67 18.55
CA PRO A 213 20.04 -13.62 19.54
C PRO A 213 21.11 -13.02 20.49
N MET A 214 20.78 -12.00 21.29
CA MET A 214 21.76 -11.37 22.20
C MET A 214 21.22 -11.25 23.63
N LEU A 215 21.66 -12.12 24.52
CA LEU A 215 21.19 -12.15 25.92
C LEU A 215 21.85 -11.09 26.81
N GLU A 216 23.13 -10.79 26.57
CA GLU A 216 23.96 -10.00 27.48
C GLU A 216 23.52 -8.52 27.56
N GLY A 217 22.82 -8.02 26.54
CA GLY A 217 22.28 -6.65 26.46
C GLY A 217 20.88 -6.45 27.05
N LEU A 218 20.21 -7.51 27.52
CA LEU A 218 18.84 -7.40 28.02
C LEU A 218 18.75 -6.70 29.39
N ALA A 219 17.68 -5.93 29.56
CA ALA A 219 17.24 -5.39 30.85
C ALA A 219 16.77 -6.50 31.81
N VAL A 220 16.55 -6.15 33.09
CA VAL A 220 15.69 -6.98 33.96
C VAL A 220 14.31 -7.09 33.32
N ASP A 221 13.73 -8.29 33.32
CA ASP A 221 12.50 -8.67 32.61
C ASP A 221 12.59 -8.50 31.06
N GLY A 222 13.80 -8.37 30.53
CA GLY A 222 14.05 -8.22 29.10
C GLY A 222 13.68 -9.47 28.30
N THR A 223 13.25 -9.26 27.05
CA THR A 223 12.80 -10.33 26.15
C THR A 223 13.60 -10.31 24.86
N ILE A 224 14.11 -11.47 24.43
CA ILE A 224 14.50 -11.69 23.04
C ILE A 224 13.29 -12.16 22.26
N LEU A 225 13.04 -11.52 21.12
CA LEU A 225 12.06 -11.91 20.13
C LEU A 225 12.78 -12.54 18.93
N LEU A 226 12.48 -13.81 18.67
CA LEU A 226 12.97 -14.54 17.50
C LEU A 226 11.91 -14.50 16.40
N LEU A 227 12.24 -13.83 15.30
CA LEU A 227 11.40 -13.69 14.10
C LEU A 227 11.99 -14.35 12.85
N ALA A 228 13.24 -14.79 12.93
CA ALA A 228 13.94 -15.44 11.85
C ALA A 228 14.47 -16.79 12.33
N VAL A 229 14.54 -17.76 11.41
CA VAL A 229 15.18 -19.04 11.68
C VAL A 229 16.68 -18.79 11.85
N THR A 230 17.21 -19.15 13.01
CA THR A 230 18.64 -19.14 13.29
C THR A 230 19.14 -20.56 13.47
N ASN A 231 20.44 -20.75 13.40
CA ASN A 231 21.08 -21.97 13.91
C ASN A 231 20.83 -22.10 15.42
N THR A 232 21.33 -23.19 16.01
CA THR A 232 21.23 -23.48 17.45
C THR A 232 21.51 -22.26 18.32
N LEU A 233 20.55 -21.90 19.17
CA LEU A 233 20.68 -20.82 20.14
C LEU A 233 21.21 -21.39 21.47
N THR A 234 22.43 -21.01 21.83
CA THR A 234 23.03 -21.34 23.13
C THR A 234 22.78 -20.20 24.11
N VAL A 235 22.32 -20.55 25.32
CA VAL A 235 21.92 -19.57 26.35
C VAL A 235 22.70 -19.77 27.64
N ASN A 236 23.13 -18.69 28.28
CA ASN A 236 23.73 -18.73 29.62
C ASN A 236 22.64 -18.65 30.69
N PRO A 237 22.40 -19.69 31.51
CA PRO A 237 21.30 -19.71 32.47
C PRO A 237 21.42 -18.66 33.59
N LEU A 238 22.64 -18.30 34.00
CA LEU A 238 22.85 -17.42 35.15
C LEU A 238 22.21 -16.02 34.96
N PRO A 239 22.49 -15.26 33.89
CA PRO A 239 21.79 -13.99 33.64
C PRO A 239 20.29 -14.18 33.38
N MET A 240 19.86 -15.33 32.84
CA MET A 240 18.43 -15.59 32.61
C MET A 240 17.67 -15.62 33.93
N ILE A 241 18.21 -16.32 34.94
CA ILE A 241 17.64 -16.40 36.29
C ILE A 241 17.73 -15.05 37.00
N LEU A 242 18.93 -14.45 37.06
CA LEU A 242 19.18 -13.24 37.86
C LEU A 242 18.43 -12.01 37.34
N LYS A 243 18.18 -11.92 36.03
CA LYS A 243 17.46 -10.80 35.41
C LYS A 243 16.03 -11.16 34.96
N ARG A 244 15.53 -12.38 35.23
CA ARG A 244 14.21 -12.87 34.76
C ARG A 244 13.99 -12.68 33.26
N LEU A 245 15.01 -12.99 32.48
CA LEU A 245 14.98 -12.79 31.04
C LEU A 245 14.08 -13.82 30.37
N SER A 246 13.54 -13.49 29.19
CA SER A 246 12.76 -14.44 28.39
C SER A 246 13.19 -14.48 26.93
N ILE A 247 12.91 -15.61 26.27
CA ILE A 247 13.08 -15.80 24.83
C ILE A 247 11.74 -16.21 24.28
N LYS A 248 11.23 -15.47 23.31
CA LYS A 248 9.94 -15.71 22.66
C LYS A 248 10.14 -15.86 21.17
N GLY A 249 9.64 -16.96 20.60
CA GLY A 249 9.44 -17.08 19.16
C GLY A 249 8.08 -16.50 18.78
N HIS A 250 8.01 -15.82 17.65
CA HIS A 250 6.73 -15.42 17.09
C HIS A 250 6.66 -15.85 15.62
N GLN A 251 5.59 -16.55 15.27
CA GLN A 251 5.26 -16.87 13.88
C GLN A 251 4.89 -15.60 13.11
N VAL A 252 4.73 -15.70 11.79
CA VAL A 252 4.08 -14.63 11.03
C VAL A 252 2.66 -14.35 11.56
N GLY A 253 1.99 -13.34 11.04
CA GLY A 253 0.56 -13.13 11.28
C GLY A 253 -0.38 -13.84 10.28
N SER A 254 -1.66 -13.93 10.66
CA SER A 254 -2.76 -14.38 9.81
C SER A 254 -3.09 -13.36 8.71
N GLU A 255 -4.10 -13.66 7.90
CA GLU A 255 -4.65 -12.73 6.92
C GLU A 255 -5.11 -11.43 7.57
N TYR A 256 -5.89 -11.52 8.66
CA TYR A 256 -6.35 -10.37 9.44
C TYR A 256 -5.18 -9.55 10.01
N GLU A 257 -4.17 -10.20 10.56
CA GLU A 257 -3.00 -9.50 11.12
C GLU A 257 -2.14 -8.84 10.03
N SER A 258 -2.15 -9.41 8.82
CA SER A 258 -1.52 -8.81 7.64
C SER A 258 -2.26 -7.55 7.20
N GLU A 259 -3.60 -7.57 7.18
CA GLU A 259 -4.42 -6.38 6.91
C GLU A 259 -4.10 -5.26 7.91
N ARG A 260 -4.10 -5.59 9.21
CA ARG A 260 -3.77 -4.62 10.27
C ARG A 260 -2.36 -4.06 10.13
N ALA A 261 -1.38 -4.89 9.76
CA ALA A 261 -0.01 -4.42 9.52
C ALA A 261 0.08 -3.48 8.32
N VAL A 262 -0.61 -3.78 7.23
CA VAL A 262 -0.67 -2.92 6.03
C VAL A 262 -1.38 -1.60 6.36
N GLU A 263 -2.53 -1.65 7.02
CA GLU A 263 -3.25 -0.45 7.43
C GLU A 263 -2.43 0.44 8.37
N PHE A 264 -1.74 -0.16 9.34
CA PHE A 264 -0.84 0.58 10.23
C PHE A 264 0.30 1.23 9.43
N ALA A 265 0.91 0.49 8.50
CA ALA A 265 1.98 1.01 7.65
C ALA A 265 1.52 2.23 6.84
N VAL A 266 0.37 2.14 6.19
CA VAL A 266 -0.23 3.23 5.40
C VAL A 266 -0.57 4.41 6.31
N ALA A 267 -1.29 4.19 7.41
CA ALA A 267 -1.72 5.25 8.32
C ALA A 267 -0.54 6.00 8.97
N GLN A 268 0.56 5.31 9.23
CA GLN A 268 1.74 5.88 9.90
C GLN A 268 2.83 6.36 8.93
N GLY A 269 2.62 6.19 7.62
CA GLY A 269 3.58 6.55 6.59
C GLY A 269 4.87 5.72 6.65
N VAL A 270 4.77 4.44 7.01
CA VAL A 270 5.90 3.49 6.99
C VAL A 270 6.27 3.21 5.53
N LYS A 271 7.53 3.45 5.18
CA LYS A 271 8.02 3.26 3.82
C LYS A 271 8.71 1.91 3.68
N CYS A 272 8.25 1.11 2.72
CA CYS A 272 9.01 -0.05 2.29
C CYS A 272 9.97 0.35 1.19
N TYR A 273 11.27 0.26 1.46
CA TYR A 273 12.28 0.49 0.44
C TYR A 273 12.44 -0.79 -0.38
N VAL A 274 12.23 -0.66 -1.68
CA VAL A 274 12.18 -1.79 -2.61
C VAL A 274 13.11 -1.58 -3.80
N GLU A 275 13.60 -2.69 -4.32
CA GLU A 275 14.28 -2.81 -5.61
C GLU A 275 13.40 -3.70 -6.50
N LYS A 276 12.99 -3.17 -7.66
CA LYS A 276 12.06 -3.82 -8.58
C LYS A 276 12.82 -4.68 -9.58
N PHE A 277 12.34 -5.89 -9.81
CA PHE A 277 12.86 -6.82 -10.80
C PHE A 277 11.71 -7.35 -11.66
N SER A 278 11.96 -7.60 -12.93
CA SER A 278 11.02 -8.38 -13.74
C SER A 278 11.05 -9.86 -13.33
N LEU A 279 10.04 -10.64 -13.73
CA LEU A 279 10.08 -12.10 -13.52
C LEU A 279 11.27 -12.75 -14.24
N ASP A 280 11.70 -12.19 -15.37
CA ASP A 280 12.90 -12.64 -16.10
C ASP A 280 14.19 -12.52 -15.27
N GLN A 281 14.21 -11.61 -14.31
CA GLN A 281 15.35 -11.36 -13.41
C GLN A 281 15.23 -12.11 -12.08
N VAL A 282 14.39 -13.15 -11.99
CA VAL A 282 14.14 -13.87 -10.72
C VAL A 282 15.41 -14.38 -10.02
N ASN A 283 16.39 -14.88 -10.78
CA ASN A 283 17.65 -15.35 -10.22
C ASN A 283 18.53 -14.19 -9.73
N GLU A 284 18.54 -13.05 -10.44
CA GLU A 284 19.24 -11.83 -10.02
C GLU A 284 18.61 -11.26 -8.74
N ALA A 285 17.28 -11.20 -8.68
CA ALA A 285 16.54 -10.72 -7.52
C ALA A 285 16.81 -11.60 -6.27
N TYR A 286 16.84 -12.92 -6.45
CA TYR A 286 17.22 -13.87 -5.40
C TYR A 286 18.66 -13.68 -4.94
N GLU A 287 19.59 -13.51 -5.87
CA GLU A 287 21.01 -13.29 -5.55
C GLU A 287 21.21 -11.97 -4.79
N HIS A 288 20.56 -10.88 -5.22
CA HIS A 288 20.58 -9.61 -4.51
C HIS A 288 20.05 -9.75 -3.07
N MET A 289 19.02 -10.58 -2.87
CA MET A 289 18.47 -10.86 -1.54
C MET A 289 19.45 -11.67 -0.68
N ILE A 290 19.95 -12.81 -1.16
CA ILE A 290 20.77 -13.72 -0.35
C ILE A 290 22.14 -13.13 0.00
N THR A 291 22.70 -12.29 -0.88
CA THR A 291 23.98 -11.58 -0.66
C THR A 291 23.84 -10.27 0.10
N ASN A 292 22.63 -9.89 0.53
CA ASN A 292 22.34 -8.60 1.18
C ASN A 292 22.71 -7.37 0.33
N LYS A 293 22.76 -7.51 -1.01
CA LYS A 293 23.01 -6.40 -1.95
C LYS A 293 21.75 -5.56 -2.22
N ALA A 294 20.57 -6.17 -2.09
CA ALA A 294 19.31 -5.49 -2.36
C ALA A 294 19.14 -4.22 -1.52
N ARG A 295 18.48 -3.19 -2.07
CA ARG A 295 18.02 -2.02 -1.30
C ARG A 295 16.84 -2.41 -0.39
N PHE A 296 17.13 -3.20 0.64
CA PHE A 296 16.22 -3.82 1.61
C PHE A 296 15.36 -4.97 1.08
N ARG A 297 14.41 -4.70 0.18
CA ARG A 297 13.46 -5.72 -0.31
C ARG A 297 13.54 -5.81 -1.84
N ALA A 298 13.90 -6.98 -2.35
CA ALA A 298 13.72 -7.28 -3.76
C ALA A 298 12.25 -7.68 -4.01
N VAL A 299 11.66 -7.14 -5.07
CA VAL A 299 10.26 -7.40 -5.46
C VAL A 299 10.20 -7.71 -6.94
N LEU A 300 9.62 -8.85 -7.28
CA LEU A 300 9.30 -9.24 -8.65
C LEU A 300 8.01 -8.56 -9.09
N VAL A 301 7.98 -8.09 -10.35
CA VAL A 301 6.81 -7.50 -11.02
C VAL A 301 6.52 -8.32 -12.28
N PRO A 302 5.76 -9.42 -12.17
CA PRO A 302 5.59 -10.38 -13.27
C PRO A 302 4.82 -9.83 -14.48
N GLY A 303 3.78 -9.05 -14.23
CA GLY A 303 2.86 -8.57 -15.27
C GLY A 303 3.24 -7.26 -15.97
N GLY A 304 4.46 -6.74 -15.78
CA GLY A 304 4.86 -5.42 -16.28
C GLY A 304 4.19 -4.26 -15.54
N ALA A 305 4.30 -3.04 -16.08
CA ALA A 305 3.83 -1.81 -15.43
C ALA A 305 2.32 -1.86 -15.14
N TRP A 306 1.97 -1.91 -13.86
CA TRP A 306 0.62 -1.66 -13.40
C TRP A 306 0.33 -0.15 -13.49
N THR A 307 -0.61 0.26 -14.33
CA THR A 307 -1.25 1.56 -14.20
C THR A 307 -2.28 1.47 -13.09
N PRO A 308 -2.26 2.40 -12.10
CA PRO A 308 -3.34 2.50 -11.15
C PRO A 308 -4.65 2.61 -11.92
N PHE A 309 -5.57 1.68 -11.71
CA PHE A 309 -6.95 1.98 -12.03
C PHE A 309 -7.29 3.19 -11.15
N MET A 310 -7.51 4.36 -11.74
CA MET A 310 -8.20 5.43 -11.05
C MET A 310 -9.55 4.83 -10.66
N CYS A 311 -9.64 4.38 -9.42
CA CYS A 311 -10.87 3.93 -8.84
C CYS A 311 -11.70 5.21 -8.69
N PHE A 312 -12.49 5.52 -9.72
CA PHE A 312 -13.68 6.32 -9.50
C PHE A 312 -14.52 5.47 -8.56
N ALA A 313 -14.40 5.72 -7.27
CA ALA A 313 -15.35 5.20 -6.30
C ALA A 313 -16.73 5.57 -6.87
N PRO A 314 -17.61 4.61 -7.18
CA PRO A 314 -19.00 4.97 -7.37
C PRO A 314 -19.41 5.58 -6.04
N PHE A 315 -19.57 6.91 -6.01
CA PHE A 315 -20.34 7.54 -4.96
C PHE A 315 -21.68 6.79 -4.98
N GLY A 316 -22.00 6.20 -3.82
CA GLY A 316 -22.95 5.10 -3.70
C GLY A 316 -24.30 5.37 -4.35
N ASP A 317 -25.04 4.29 -4.57
CA ASP A 317 -26.42 4.24 -5.08
C ASP A 317 -27.16 5.57 -4.87
N ALA A 318 -27.14 6.43 -5.88
CA ALA A 318 -27.83 7.71 -5.82
C ALA A 318 -29.32 7.43 -5.90
N VAL A 319 -29.98 7.40 -4.75
CA VAL A 319 -31.44 7.42 -4.65
C VAL A 319 -31.90 8.79 -5.15
N PHE A 320 -32.65 8.82 -6.25
CA PHE A 320 -33.20 10.05 -6.83
C PHE A 320 -34.41 10.51 -6.01
N ASP A 321 -34.22 11.53 -5.18
CA ASP A 321 -35.23 11.98 -4.20
C ASP A 321 -36.24 13.03 -4.73
N SER A 322 -36.20 13.40 -6.02
CA SER A 322 -37.18 14.37 -6.57
C SER A 322 -37.79 13.98 -7.93
N LEU A 323 -39.06 14.31 -8.11
CA LEU A 323 -39.84 14.13 -9.35
C LEU A 323 -39.27 14.90 -10.55
N GLU A 324 -38.49 15.95 -10.31
CA GLU A 324 -37.87 16.78 -11.36
C GLU A 324 -36.60 16.12 -11.92
N GLU A 325 -35.78 15.49 -11.06
CA GLU A 325 -34.60 14.71 -11.45
C GLU A 325 -35.00 13.45 -12.27
N GLN A 326 -36.12 12.80 -11.91
CA GLN A 326 -36.67 11.66 -12.67
C GLN A 326 -37.20 12.05 -14.06
N ARG A 327 -37.82 13.23 -14.20
CA ARG A 327 -38.33 13.73 -15.49
C ARG A 327 -37.19 14.07 -16.47
N ILE A 328 -36.10 14.66 -15.99
CA ILE A 328 -34.95 15.00 -16.83
C ILE A 328 -34.26 13.73 -17.35
N ALA A 329 -34.08 12.71 -16.51
CA ALA A 329 -33.50 11.43 -16.93
C ALA A 329 -34.34 10.73 -18.02
N SER A 330 -35.68 10.81 -17.95
CA SER A 330 -36.59 10.20 -18.94
C SER A 330 -36.59 10.87 -20.33
N SER A 331 -35.93 12.03 -20.47
CA SER A 331 -35.84 12.77 -21.73
C SER A 331 -34.65 12.35 -22.61
N PHE A 332 -33.77 11.47 -22.10
CA PHE A 332 -32.58 11.00 -22.82
C PHE A 332 -32.75 9.56 -23.32
N ARG A 333 -32.00 9.18 -24.35
CA ARG A 333 -32.04 7.81 -24.89
C ARG A 333 -31.51 6.81 -23.84
N PRO A 334 -32.03 5.57 -23.81
CA PRO A 334 -31.68 4.57 -22.79
C PRO A 334 -30.19 4.21 -22.68
N ASP A 335 -29.42 4.49 -23.72
CA ASP A 335 -27.99 4.24 -23.87
C ASP A 335 -27.09 5.41 -23.43
N THR A 336 -27.67 6.54 -23.01
CA THR A 336 -26.91 7.73 -22.59
C THR A 336 -26.56 7.65 -21.10
N LYS A 337 -25.27 7.58 -20.76
CA LYS A 337 -24.80 7.74 -19.37
C LYS A 337 -24.82 9.21 -18.98
N VAL A 338 -25.68 9.58 -18.02
CA VAL A 338 -25.76 10.93 -17.46
C VAL A 338 -25.14 10.92 -16.06
N THR A 339 -24.18 11.80 -15.80
CA THR A 339 -23.60 12.01 -14.46
C THR A 339 -24.04 13.36 -13.94
N LEU A 340 -24.78 13.37 -12.83
CA LEU A 340 -25.18 14.58 -12.12
C LEU A 340 -24.10 14.98 -11.12
N LEU A 341 -23.43 16.10 -11.38
CA LEU A 341 -22.50 16.70 -10.42
C LEU A 341 -23.29 17.67 -9.53
N LYS A 342 -23.62 17.24 -8.30
CA LYS A 342 -24.15 18.12 -7.26
C LYS A 342 -22.97 18.84 -6.61
N ASN A 343 -22.79 20.12 -6.90
CA ASN A 343 -21.90 20.99 -6.13
C ASN A 343 -22.74 22.10 -5.50
N HIS A 344 -22.51 22.38 -4.21
CA HIS A 344 -23.32 23.30 -3.41
C HIS A 344 -23.47 24.67 -4.12
N GLY A 345 -24.64 24.92 -4.72
CA GLY A 345 -25.06 26.22 -5.23
C GLY A 345 -25.08 26.44 -6.76
N ALA A 346 -24.66 25.48 -7.60
CA ALA A 346 -24.80 25.61 -9.05
C ALA A 346 -24.93 24.24 -9.75
N LEU A 347 -25.99 24.06 -10.54
CA LEU A 347 -26.18 22.90 -11.42
C LEU A 347 -25.37 23.09 -12.70
N CYS A 348 -24.32 22.29 -12.88
CA CYS A 348 -23.58 22.19 -14.14
C CYS A 348 -23.92 20.85 -14.81
N PHE A 349 -24.39 20.89 -16.05
CA PHE A 349 -24.57 19.70 -16.88
C PHE A 349 -23.34 19.51 -17.76
N GLY A 350 -22.68 18.36 -17.64
CA GLY A 350 -21.58 17.95 -18.53
C GLY A 350 -21.93 16.64 -19.23
N LEU A 351 -21.85 16.62 -20.56
CA LEU A 351 -22.01 15.42 -21.36
C LEU A 351 -20.63 14.86 -21.69
N LEU A 352 -20.36 13.62 -21.30
CA LEU A 352 -19.15 12.91 -21.70
C LEU A 352 -19.56 11.75 -22.61
N SER A 353 -19.30 11.89 -23.91
CA SER A 353 -19.46 10.81 -24.89
C SER A 353 -18.07 10.27 -25.23
N ILE A 354 -17.83 8.99 -24.98
CA ILE A 354 -16.61 8.28 -25.38
C ILE A 354 -17.01 7.32 -26.49
N ASP A 355 -16.52 7.54 -27.70
CA ASP A 355 -16.68 6.61 -28.83
C ASP A 355 -15.35 5.88 -29.07
N GLU A 356 -15.40 4.56 -29.25
CA GLU A 356 -14.25 3.65 -29.16
C GLU A 356 -13.56 3.37 -30.51
N ALA A 357 -13.86 4.14 -31.55
CA ALA A 357 -13.24 3.96 -32.86
C ALA A 357 -12.29 5.11 -33.18
N ALA A 358 -11.01 4.93 -32.83
CA ALA A 358 -9.81 5.68 -33.25
C ALA A 358 -9.91 7.22 -33.29
N TRP A 359 -8.88 7.91 -32.78
CA TRP A 359 -8.77 9.37 -32.62
C TRP A 359 -9.47 9.90 -31.35
N TRP A 360 -8.68 10.48 -30.43
CA TRP A 360 -9.19 11.03 -29.18
C TRP A 360 -9.91 12.36 -29.45
N GLN A 361 -11.24 12.33 -29.56
CA GLN A 361 -12.07 13.53 -29.70
C GLN A 361 -12.85 13.76 -28.40
N ILE A 362 -12.43 14.75 -27.60
CA ILE A 362 -13.20 15.20 -26.44
C ILE A 362 -14.02 16.42 -26.87
N THR A 363 -15.35 16.29 -26.91
CA THR A 363 -16.25 17.40 -27.23
C THR A 363 -16.97 17.83 -25.96
N TYR A 364 -16.70 19.05 -25.49
CA TYR A 364 -17.45 19.66 -24.39
C TYR A 364 -18.62 20.47 -24.95
N LYS A 365 -19.83 20.24 -24.42
CA LYS A 365 -21.02 21.06 -24.71
C LYS A 365 -21.48 21.69 -23.40
N MET A 366 -21.20 22.97 -23.21
CA MET A 366 -21.73 23.74 -22.07
C MET A 366 -23.06 24.36 -22.48
N SER A 367 -24.11 24.11 -21.70
CA SER A 367 -25.39 24.81 -21.82
C SER A 367 -25.62 25.61 -20.55
N PHE A 368 -25.77 26.91 -20.67
CA PHE A 368 -26.13 27.78 -19.55
C PHE A 368 -27.64 27.94 -19.54
N ARG A 369 -28.30 27.53 -18.45
CA ARG A 369 -29.67 27.99 -18.14
C ARG A 369 -29.56 29.09 -17.10
N THR A 370 -29.83 30.33 -17.49
CA THR A 370 -30.10 31.39 -16.53
C THR A 370 -31.50 31.17 -15.98
N GLY A 371 -31.60 30.84 -14.69
CA GLY A 371 -32.88 30.78 -13.99
C GLY A 371 -33.45 32.19 -13.88
N GLY A 372 -34.31 32.59 -14.81
CA GLY A 372 -35.10 33.81 -14.70
C GLY A 372 -36.15 33.64 -13.60
N ALA A 373 -36.04 34.41 -12.53
CA ALA A 373 -37.13 34.59 -11.58
C ALA A 373 -38.35 35.17 -12.33
N ALA A 374 -39.49 34.50 -12.20
CA ALA A 374 -40.75 34.98 -12.76
C ALA A 374 -41.13 36.31 -12.09
N LEU A 375 -41.21 37.39 -12.86
CA LEU A 375 -41.90 38.60 -12.44
C LEU A 375 -43.42 38.37 -12.57
N PRO A 376 -44.24 38.92 -11.66
CA PRO A 376 -45.68 38.78 -11.71
C PRO A 376 -46.22 39.74 -12.79
N ASN A 377 -46.28 39.26 -14.03
CA ASN A 377 -47.30 39.57 -15.05
C ASN A 377 -46.89 38.88 -16.36
N GLY A 378 -47.81 38.07 -16.90
CA GLY A 378 -47.54 37.05 -17.93
C GLY A 378 -46.89 37.53 -19.22
N GLY A 379 -46.13 36.60 -19.83
CA GLY A 379 -45.56 36.69 -21.17
C GLY A 379 -44.48 35.63 -21.36
N ALA A 380 -44.82 34.50 -21.96
CA ALA A 380 -43.87 33.45 -22.31
C ALA A 380 -42.99 33.88 -23.50
N GLY A 381 -41.70 33.59 -23.42
CA GLY A 381 -40.76 33.70 -24.54
C GLY A 381 -39.44 33.02 -24.18
N VAL A 382 -39.23 31.81 -24.70
CA VAL A 382 -37.93 31.13 -24.68
C VAL A 382 -37.22 31.56 -25.96
N ALA A 383 -36.09 32.25 -25.84
CA ALA A 383 -35.15 32.46 -26.95
C ALA A 383 -34.05 31.41 -26.83
N ASP A 384 -33.85 30.64 -27.90
CA ASP A 384 -32.72 29.73 -28.07
C ASP A 384 -31.49 30.56 -28.48
N ASP A 385 -30.46 30.63 -27.63
CA ASP A 385 -29.17 31.21 -28.02
C ASP A 385 -28.07 30.12 -28.13
N GLU A 386 -27.25 30.30 -29.17
CA GLU A 386 -26.40 29.31 -29.85
C GLU A 386 -25.33 28.61 -28.99
N CYS A 387 -25.03 27.37 -29.39
CA CYS A 387 -24.03 26.50 -28.78
C CYS A 387 -22.63 26.75 -29.38
N ALA A 388 -21.70 27.30 -28.61
CA ALA A 388 -20.30 27.38 -29.01
C ALA A 388 -19.59 26.03 -28.75
N SER A 389 -19.08 25.40 -29.81
CA SER A 389 -18.22 24.20 -29.74
C SER A 389 -16.78 24.56 -30.09
N THR A 390 -15.82 24.27 -29.20
CA THR A 390 -14.39 24.39 -29.50
C THR A 390 -13.76 23.01 -29.66
N LYS A 391 -13.05 22.79 -30.77
CA LYS A 391 -12.36 21.54 -31.11
C LYS A 391 -10.87 21.64 -30.80
N LEU A 392 -10.28 20.65 -30.15
CA LEU A 392 -8.82 20.50 -30.00
C LEU A 392 -8.44 19.09 -30.46
N GLU A 393 -7.41 19.00 -31.32
CA GLU A 393 -6.89 17.75 -31.88
C GLU A 393 -5.42 17.57 -31.47
N PHE A 394 -5.00 16.35 -31.11
CA PHE A 394 -3.60 16.01 -30.84
C PHE A 394 -3.16 14.82 -31.69
N GLY A 395 -2.01 14.95 -32.37
CA GLY A 395 -1.41 13.92 -33.21
C GLY A 395 -0.29 13.16 -32.50
N THR A 396 -0.19 11.86 -32.77
CA THR A 396 0.75 10.91 -32.14
C THR A 396 2.13 10.94 -32.80
N ALA A 397 3.06 11.69 -32.22
CA ALA A 397 4.50 11.49 -32.36
C ALA A 397 5.22 12.32 -31.29
N ASP A 398 5.51 11.69 -30.14
CA ASP A 398 6.66 11.94 -29.26
C ASP A 398 6.46 11.21 -27.92
N MET A 399 7.00 9.99 -27.84
CA MET A 399 7.28 9.33 -26.56
C MET A 399 8.51 10.00 -25.94
N GLY A 400 8.32 10.73 -24.84
CA GLY A 400 9.43 11.21 -24.02
C GLY A 400 8.98 12.26 -23.01
N TRP A 401 9.08 11.93 -21.72
CA TRP A 401 9.28 12.87 -20.62
C TRP A 401 8.50 14.20 -20.67
N PHE A 402 7.33 14.32 -20.03
CA PHE A 402 6.89 15.62 -19.51
C PHE A 402 6.16 15.49 -18.17
N CYS A 403 6.92 15.76 -17.12
CA CYS A 403 6.46 16.15 -15.80
C CYS A 403 6.53 17.69 -15.74
N MET A 404 5.48 18.34 -15.23
CA MET A 404 5.52 19.69 -14.64
C MET A 404 6.09 20.83 -15.51
N ALA A 405 5.39 21.28 -16.56
CA ALA A 405 5.48 22.67 -17.05
C ALA A 405 4.46 22.99 -18.14
N GLU A 406 3.18 23.24 -17.81
CA GLU A 406 2.30 24.07 -18.68
C GLU A 406 1.07 24.69 -18.00
N LEU A 407 1.15 24.99 -16.70
CA LEU A 407 0.22 25.91 -16.02
C LEU A 407 0.78 27.36 -15.91
N LYS A 408 1.83 27.66 -16.67
CA LYS A 408 2.46 28.98 -16.77
C LYS A 408 2.82 29.23 -18.23
N LEU A 409 1.84 29.55 -19.09
CA LEU A 409 2.02 30.33 -20.34
C LEU A 409 0.72 30.59 -21.13
N ARG A 410 -0.42 30.74 -20.43
CA ARG A 410 -1.63 31.42 -20.97
C ARG A 410 -2.17 32.52 -20.06
N LEU A 411 -1.39 32.94 -19.06
CA LEU A 411 -1.69 34.07 -18.16
C LEU A 411 -0.90 35.34 -18.48
N ILE A 412 -0.12 35.35 -19.57
CA ILE A 412 0.60 36.54 -20.07
C ILE A 412 0.15 36.81 -21.50
N ARG A 413 -1.14 37.16 -21.67
CA ARG A 413 -1.65 37.91 -22.83
C ARG A 413 -3.01 38.58 -22.60
N ALA A 414 -3.43 38.73 -21.34
CA ALA A 414 -4.63 39.49 -20.95
C ALA A 414 -4.35 40.50 -19.83
N ILE A 415 -3.13 41.04 -19.78
CA ILE A 415 -2.78 42.23 -18.98
C ILE A 415 -2.23 43.27 -19.96
N ALA A 416 -3.14 43.98 -20.63
CA ALA A 416 -2.85 45.20 -21.38
C ALA A 416 -4.13 46.04 -21.55
N ALA A 417 -4.71 46.49 -20.44
CA ALA A 417 -5.44 47.76 -20.28
C ALA A 417 -5.98 47.83 -18.83
N ALA A 418 -5.47 48.78 -18.05
CA ALA A 418 -5.93 49.10 -16.69
C ALA A 418 -7.29 49.86 -16.71
N PRO A 419 -7.99 50.16 -15.57
CA PRO A 419 -7.66 49.88 -14.17
C PRO A 419 -8.78 49.29 -13.26
N LEU A 420 -8.31 48.74 -12.14
CA LEU A 420 -8.96 48.30 -10.89
C LEU A 420 -10.28 49.00 -10.47
N ALA A 421 -11.21 48.23 -9.88
CA ALA A 421 -11.62 48.39 -8.47
C ALA A 421 -12.56 47.26 -7.97
N VAL A 422 -12.26 46.72 -6.78
CA VAL A 422 -13.10 45.86 -5.89
C VAL A 422 -13.29 44.40 -6.35
N ALA A 423 -12.45 43.45 -5.93
CA ALA A 423 -12.53 42.69 -4.67
C ALA A 423 -13.82 41.86 -4.49
N LEU A 424 -13.72 40.55 -4.73
CA LEU A 424 -14.55 39.47 -4.15
C LEU A 424 -13.67 38.20 -4.13
N ALA A 425 -12.61 38.19 -3.30
CA ALA A 425 -12.60 37.66 -1.95
C ALA A 425 -12.83 36.13 -1.88
N CYS A 426 -11.81 35.40 -1.45
CA CYS A 426 -11.84 34.54 -0.26
C CYS A 426 -13.13 33.74 0.08
N ILE A 427 -13.83 33.17 -0.89
CA ILE A 427 -14.98 32.29 -0.67
C ILE A 427 -14.59 30.98 -1.37
N VAL A 428 -13.94 30.01 -0.72
CA VAL A 428 -14.59 28.92 0.04
C VAL A 428 -13.75 28.46 1.26
N GLY A 429 -12.59 29.07 1.54
CA GLY A 429 -11.67 28.60 2.61
C GLY A 429 -11.83 29.21 4.01
N SER A 430 -12.56 30.32 4.16
CA SER A 430 -12.66 31.04 5.46
C SER A 430 -14.08 31.21 5.99
N LEU A 431 -15.07 30.48 5.45
CA LEU A 431 -16.43 30.39 5.99
C LEU A 431 -16.66 29.04 6.72
N TYR A 432 -15.70 28.65 7.58
CA TYR A 432 -15.93 27.66 8.63
C TYR A 432 -15.43 28.11 10.02
N GLN A 433 -14.94 29.34 10.15
CA GLN A 433 -14.75 29.98 11.45
C GLN A 433 -15.31 31.41 11.41
N MET A 434 -16.18 31.72 12.38
CA MET A 434 -16.89 32.98 12.64
C MET A 434 -18.30 33.16 12.04
N HIS A 435 -19.27 32.34 12.48
CA HIS A 435 -20.54 32.86 12.99
C HIS A 435 -21.24 31.86 13.95
N MET A 436 -20.68 31.77 15.16
CA MET A 436 -21.46 31.65 16.39
C MET A 436 -21.26 32.97 17.14
N GLY A 437 -22.33 33.77 17.25
CA GLY A 437 -22.39 35.02 18.04
C GLY A 437 -21.77 36.25 17.37
N THR A 438 -22.34 37.45 17.41
CA THR A 438 -23.51 37.99 18.12
C THR A 438 -23.86 39.33 17.47
N SER A 439 -25.15 39.66 17.50
CA SER A 439 -25.66 41.02 17.35
C SER A 439 -25.02 41.99 18.36
N GLY A 440 -24.63 43.18 17.89
CA GLY A 440 -24.62 44.41 18.70
C GLY A 440 -23.28 45.16 18.77
N LEU A 441 -23.30 46.40 18.25
CA LEU A 441 -22.60 47.62 18.72
C LEU A 441 -21.11 47.48 19.14
N GLY A 442 -20.14 48.22 18.62
CA GLY A 442 -20.12 49.59 18.13
C GLY A 442 -18.79 50.23 18.57
N LYS A 443 -18.24 51.11 17.73
CA LYS A 443 -17.22 52.14 18.01
C LYS A 443 -15.84 51.71 18.54
N GLY A 444 -14.81 52.19 17.84
CA GLY A 444 -13.53 52.53 18.48
C GLY A 444 -12.28 52.22 17.66
N LEU A 445 -11.95 53.09 16.70
CA LEU A 445 -10.56 53.25 16.26
C LEU A 445 -9.68 53.65 17.46
N LYS A 446 -8.50 53.04 17.58
CA LYS A 446 -7.22 53.77 17.76
C LYS A 446 -6.02 52.84 17.50
N ALA A 447 -5.04 53.40 16.81
CA ALA A 447 -3.75 52.83 16.49
C ALA A 447 -2.74 53.00 17.66
N ILE A 448 -1.51 52.52 17.41
CA ILE A 448 -0.25 52.62 18.19
C ILE A 448 -0.06 51.42 19.13
N ASP A 449 1.00 50.61 19.15
CA ASP A 449 2.35 50.58 18.53
C ASP A 449 2.69 49.14 18.12
#